data_AF-F8WTZ6-F1
#
_entry.id   AF-F8WTZ6-F1
#
_cell.length_a   1.000
_cell.length_b   1.000
_cell.length_c   1.000
_cell.angle_alpha   90.00
_cell.angle_beta   90.00
_cell.angle_gamma   90.00
#
_symmetry.space_group_name_H-M   'P 1'
#
loop_
_entity.id
_entity.type
_entity.pdbx_description
1 polymer ?
#
loop_
_entity_poly.entity_id
_entity_poly.type
_entity_poly.pdbx_seq_one_letter_code
_entity_poly.pdbx_strand_id
1 'polypeptide(L)'
;MINFSINKAFFLQALNTTKRAISSKNAIPILSSIKIDVHATGITLTGSNGQISIENSIASNDENAGLLISETGSILLEANFFINIISSLPDISLDFKEIEHSQVLLTSGKSEITLKGKDVEQYPRLQEVATSNPLVFETKVLKTLIAETAFAASTQESRPILTGI
;
A
#
# COMPACT_ATOMS: atom_id res chain seq x y z
N MET A 1 -20.39 -0.44 -0.30
CA MET A 1 -19.42 -1.23 0.48
C MET A 1 -18.52 -1.90 -0.55
N ILE A 2 -17.21 -1.73 -0.43
CA ILE A 2 -16.20 -2.18 -1.41
C ILE A 2 -16.43 -3.62 -1.86
N ASN A 3 -16.29 -3.91 -3.16
CA ASN A 3 -16.34 -5.27 -3.68
C ASN A 3 -15.48 -5.40 -4.93
N PHE A 4 -14.44 -6.24 -4.88
CA PHE A 4 -13.62 -6.56 -6.05
C PHE A 4 -13.00 -7.96 -5.95
N SER A 5 -12.56 -8.50 -7.09
CA SER A 5 -11.77 -9.72 -7.20
C SER A 5 -10.41 -9.39 -7.82
N ILE A 6 -9.33 -10.03 -7.36
CA ILE A 6 -7.98 -9.77 -7.87
C ILE A 6 -7.09 -11.02 -7.83
N ASN A 7 -6.09 -11.09 -8.71
CA ASN A 7 -5.01 -12.06 -8.61
C ASN A 7 -4.21 -11.85 -7.31
N LYS A 8 -4.10 -12.90 -6.50
CA LYS A 8 -3.44 -12.90 -5.19
C LYS A 8 -1.96 -12.53 -5.30
N ALA A 9 -1.23 -13.12 -6.24
CA ALA A 9 0.22 -12.90 -6.35
C ALA A 9 0.54 -11.46 -6.74
N PHE A 10 -0.21 -10.92 -7.71
CA PHE A 10 -0.09 -9.52 -8.13
C PHE A 10 -0.44 -8.57 -6.99
N PHE A 11 -1.56 -8.83 -6.29
CA PHE A 11 -1.98 -8.01 -5.16
C PHE A 11 -0.95 -8.03 -4.03
N LEU A 12 -0.41 -9.21 -3.69
CA LEU A 12 0.61 -9.36 -2.66
C LEU A 12 1.91 -8.61 -3.00
N GLN A 13 2.30 -8.56 -4.27
CA GLN A 13 3.44 -7.75 -4.73
C GLN A 13 3.17 -6.24 -4.52
N ALA A 14 1.98 -5.78 -4.91
CA ALA A 14 1.60 -4.38 -4.74
C ALA A 14 1.57 -3.98 -3.25
N LEU A 15 0.97 -4.84 -2.41
CA LEU A 15 0.93 -4.67 -0.96
C LEU A 15 2.31 -4.63 -0.32
N ASN A 16 3.22 -5.54 -0.72
CA ASN A 16 4.59 -5.56 -0.19
C ASN A 16 5.41 -4.34 -0.62
N THR A 17 5.12 -3.79 -1.80
CA THR A 17 5.73 -2.53 -2.26
C THR A 17 5.28 -1.37 -1.38
N THR A 18 3.97 -1.23 -1.15
CA THR A 18 3.39 -0.20 -0.27
C THR A 18 3.86 -0.36 1.18
N LYS A 19 3.99 -1.61 1.67
CA LYS A 19 4.50 -1.94 3.00
C LYS A 19 5.89 -1.35 3.29
N ARG A 20 6.72 -1.08 2.28
CA ARG A 20 8.06 -0.48 2.48
C ARG A 20 7.99 0.92 3.10
N ALA A 21 6.86 1.60 3.01
CA ALA A 21 6.61 2.87 3.68
C ALA A 21 5.88 2.73 5.03
N ILE A 22 5.62 1.52 5.51
CA ILE A 22 4.91 1.26 6.77
C ILE A 22 5.88 0.68 7.81
N SER A 23 6.15 1.44 8.87
CA SER A 23 7.04 0.98 9.95
C SER A 23 6.32 0.01 10.90
N SER A 24 7.08 -0.87 11.55
CA SER A 24 6.54 -1.77 12.58
C SER A 24 6.19 -1.06 13.90
N LYS A 25 6.84 0.09 14.15
CA LYS A 25 6.55 0.99 15.27
C LYS A 25 6.30 2.39 14.70
N ASN A 26 5.11 2.92 14.92
CA ASN A 26 4.73 4.26 14.49
C ASN A 26 4.36 5.10 15.72
N ALA A 27 4.87 6.32 15.79
CA ALA A 27 4.45 7.29 16.81
C ALA A 27 2.97 7.67 16.64
N ILE A 28 2.49 7.69 15.39
CA ILE A 28 1.09 7.90 15.03
C ILE A 28 0.47 6.52 14.75
N PRO A 29 -0.40 5.98 15.63
CA PRO A 29 -0.85 4.59 15.52
C PRO A 29 -1.56 4.22 14.22
N ILE A 30 -2.33 5.15 13.62
CA ILE A 30 -3.07 4.86 12.38
C ILE A 30 -2.15 4.53 11.19
N LEU A 31 -0.88 4.96 11.24
CA LEU A 31 0.12 4.68 10.20
C LEU A 31 0.61 3.23 10.18
N SER A 32 0.20 2.38 11.13
CA SER A 32 0.39 0.92 10.99
C SER A 32 -0.56 0.28 9.98
N SER A 33 -1.60 1.02 9.58
CA SER A 33 -2.56 0.57 8.58
C SER A 33 -2.13 0.90 7.15
N ILE A 34 -2.57 0.06 6.22
CA ILE A 34 -2.57 0.34 4.79
C ILE A 34 -3.94 0.89 4.41
N LYS A 35 -3.95 2.00 3.68
CA LYS A 35 -5.16 2.57 3.10
C LYS A 35 -5.40 1.95 1.73
N ILE A 36 -6.63 1.52 1.49
CA ILE A 36 -7.08 0.93 0.24
C ILE A 36 -8.21 1.80 -0.27
N ASP A 37 -7.98 2.49 -1.40
CA ASP A 37 -9.01 3.23 -2.12
C ASP A 37 -9.36 2.47 -3.40
N VAL A 38 -10.64 2.15 -3.60
CA VAL A 38 -11.15 1.43 -4.77
C VAL A 38 -11.98 2.40 -5.59
N HIS A 39 -11.53 2.66 -6.81
CA HIS A 39 -12.18 3.51 -7.80
C HIS A 39 -12.59 2.69 -9.02
N ALA A 40 -13.43 3.25 -9.90
CA ALA A 40 -13.83 2.54 -11.13
C ALA A 40 -12.65 2.18 -12.05
N THR A 41 -11.55 2.94 -11.97
CA THR A 41 -10.36 2.76 -12.81
C THR A 41 -9.29 1.87 -12.19
N GLY A 42 -9.44 1.45 -10.93
CA GLY A 42 -8.42 0.67 -10.24
C GLY A 42 -8.42 0.83 -8.72
N ILE A 43 -7.39 0.28 -8.10
CA ILE A 43 -7.16 0.31 -6.65
C ILE A 43 -5.89 1.11 -6.36
N THR A 44 -5.96 2.03 -5.40
CA THR A 44 -4.80 2.74 -4.87
C THR A 44 -4.50 2.23 -3.47
N LEU A 45 -3.25 1.80 -3.26
CA LEU A 45 -2.72 1.34 -1.98
C LEU A 45 -1.77 2.40 -1.42
N THR A 46 -2.12 2.95 -0.26
CA THR A 46 -1.34 4.02 0.37
C THR A 46 -0.78 3.57 1.73
N GLY A 47 0.53 3.77 1.92
CA GLY A 47 1.24 3.50 3.16
C GLY A 47 2.19 4.64 3.49
N SER A 48 2.33 4.97 4.78
CA SER A 48 3.20 6.04 5.25
C SER A 48 3.73 5.74 6.66
N ASN A 49 4.92 6.25 6.96
CA ASN A 49 5.51 6.21 8.29
C ASN A 49 5.81 7.62 8.83
N GLY A 50 5.31 8.66 8.16
CA GLY A 50 5.54 10.07 8.49
C GLY A 50 6.83 10.67 7.93
N GLN A 51 7.75 9.85 7.41
CA GLN A 51 8.95 10.31 6.69
C GLN A 51 8.84 10.10 5.19
N ILE A 52 8.36 8.91 4.79
CA ILE A 52 8.07 8.57 3.40
C ILE A 52 6.63 8.08 3.28
N SER A 53 6.06 8.29 2.10
CA SER A 53 4.76 7.75 1.73
C SER A 53 4.84 7.10 0.35
N ILE A 54 4.20 5.96 0.18
CA ILE A 54 4.09 5.26 -1.10
C ILE A 54 2.61 5.14 -1.43
N GLU A 55 2.23 5.64 -2.60
CA GLU A 55 0.97 5.35 -3.26
C GLU A 55 1.23 4.43 -4.45
N ASN A 56 0.61 3.26 -4.46
CA ASN A 56 0.78 2.26 -5.49
C ASN A 56 -0.57 1.95 -6.14
N SER A 57 -0.68 2.21 -7.44
CA SER A 57 -1.94 2.07 -8.17
C SER A 57 -1.95 0.78 -9.00
N ILE A 58 -3.03 0.01 -8.88
CA ILE A 58 -3.33 -1.17 -9.68
C ILE A 58 -4.47 -0.81 -10.63
N ALA A 59 -4.17 -0.69 -11.92
CA ALA A 59 -5.16 -0.32 -12.92
C ALA A 59 -6.10 -1.49 -13.23
N SER A 60 -7.38 -1.21 -13.44
CA SER A 60 -8.38 -2.24 -13.78
C SER A 60 -8.15 -2.88 -15.16
N ASN A 61 -7.39 -2.23 -16.04
CA ASN A 61 -7.03 -2.74 -17.35
C ASN A 61 -5.69 -3.50 -17.38
N ASP A 62 -4.99 -3.67 -16.25
CA ASP A 62 -3.80 -4.51 -16.20
C ASP A 62 -4.21 -6.00 -16.20
N GLU A 63 -3.96 -6.66 -17.33
CA GLU A 63 -4.31 -8.07 -17.53
C GLU A 63 -3.67 -8.99 -16.48
N ASN A 64 -2.49 -8.64 -15.95
CA ASN A 64 -1.82 -9.45 -14.92
C ASN A 64 -2.49 -9.34 -13.55
N ALA A 65 -3.17 -8.21 -13.29
CA ALA A 65 -3.88 -8.00 -12.04
C ALA A 65 -5.16 -8.86 -11.98
N GLY A 66 -5.78 -9.15 -13.13
CA GLY A 66 -7.07 -9.84 -13.17
C GLY A 66 -8.13 -9.14 -12.32
N LEU A 67 -8.07 -7.80 -12.28
CA LEU A 67 -8.86 -6.99 -11.36
C LEU A 67 -10.28 -6.79 -11.89
N LEU A 68 -11.27 -7.25 -11.14
CA LEU A 68 -12.69 -7.01 -11.41
C LEU A 68 -13.30 -6.23 -10.24
N ILE A 69 -13.69 -4.98 -10.48
CA ILE A 69 -14.30 -4.11 -9.47
C ILE A 69 -15.82 -4.10 -9.67
N SER A 70 -16.55 -4.45 -8.60
CA SER A 70 -18.01 -4.39 -8.57
C SER A 70 -18.52 -3.16 -7.81
N GLU A 71 -17.87 -2.80 -6.70
CA GLU A 71 -18.27 -1.67 -5.84
C GLU A 71 -17.03 -0.90 -5.37
N THR A 72 -17.10 0.43 -5.46
CA THR A 72 -16.06 1.36 -5.02
C THR A 72 -16.17 1.70 -3.55
N GLY A 73 -15.10 2.25 -2.98
CA GLY A 73 -15.07 2.72 -1.59
C GLY A 73 -13.65 2.73 -1.05
N SER A 74 -13.50 3.04 0.23
CA SER A 74 -12.17 3.10 0.86
C SER A 74 -12.19 2.52 2.27
N ILE A 75 -11.11 1.83 2.66
CA ILE A 75 -10.98 1.23 3.99
C ILE A 75 -9.52 1.20 4.45
N LEU A 76 -9.31 1.19 5.78
CA LEU A 76 -8.01 0.93 6.39
C LEU A 76 -7.95 -0.48 6.98
N LEU A 77 -6.84 -1.18 6.77
CA LEU A 77 -6.54 -2.48 7.38
C LEU A 77 -5.16 -2.47 8.02
N GLU A 78 -4.98 -3.18 9.13
CA GLU A 78 -3.64 -3.34 9.75
C GLU A 78 -2.69 -4.05 8.77
N ALA A 79 -1.67 -3.34 8.29
CA ALA A 79 -0.94 -3.73 7.08
C ALA A 79 -0.25 -5.09 7.23
N ASN A 80 0.49 -5.28 8.33
CA ASN A 80 1.22 -6.54 8.57
C ASN A 80 0.27 -7.73 8.69
N PHE A 81 -0.83 -7.57 9.41
CA PHE A 81 -1.80 -8.64 9.61
C PHE A 81 -2.50 -8.97 8.30
N PHE A 82 -3.01 -7.96 7.60
CA PHE A 82 -3.66 -8.11 6.31
C PHE A 82 -2.78 -8.82 5.28
N ILE A 83 -1.53 -8.37 5.12
CA ILE A 83 -0.59 -8.95 4.16
C ILE A 83 -0.29 -10.42 4.48
N ASN A 84 -0.13 -10.76 5.77
CA ASN A 84 0.05 -12.15 6.18
C ASN A 84 -1.17 -13.01 5.85
N ILE A 85 -2.38 -12.48 6.06
CA ILE A 85 -3.64 -13.16 5.71
C ILE A 85 -3.71 -13.39 4.20
N ILE A 86 -3.50 -12.36 3.37
CA ILE A 86 -3.50 -12.49 1.91
C ILE A 86 -2.46 -13.52 1.44
N SER A 87 -1.26 -13.52 2.04
CA SER A 87 -0.22 -14.50 1.71
C SER A 87 -0.60 -15.95 2.05
N SER A 88 -1.49 -16.15 3.03
CA SER A 88 -1.92 -17.48 3.48
C SER A 88 -3.11 -18.06 2.70
N LEU A 89 -3.78 -17.24 1.89
CA LEU A 89 -4.94 -17.67 1.12
C LEU A 89 -4.54 -18.74 0.09
N PRO A 90 -5.35 -19.79 -0.12
CA PRO A 90 -4.96 -20.97 -0.89
C PRO A 90 -4.98 -20.74 -2.40
N ASP A 91 -5.93 -19.96 -2.92
CA ASP A 91 -6.23 -19.90 -4.35
C ASP A 91 -5.43 -18.82 -5.09
N ILE A 92 -5.52 -18.81 -6.43
CA ILE A 92 -4.83 -17.84 -7.29
C ILE A 92 -5.50 -16.47 -7.24
N SER A 93 -6.82 -16.43 -7.11
CA SER A 93 -7.61 -15.21 -6.92
C SER A 93 -8.15 -15.10 -5.50
N LEU A 94 -8.54 -13.89 -5.13
CA LEU A 94 -9.30 -13.63 -3.92
C LEU A 94 -10.39 -12.60 -4.21
N ASP A 95 -11.52 -12.76 -3.54
CA ASP A 95 -12.58 -11.78 -3.47
C ASP A 95 -12.44 -10.97 -2.20
N PHE A 96 -12.54 -9.65 -2.34
CA PHE A 96 -12.50 -8.67 -1.26
C PHE A 96 -13.86 -8.00 -1.20
N LYS A 97 -14.61 -8.22 -0.12
CA LYS A 97 -15.93 -7.64 0.07
C LYS A 97 -16.04 -6.97 1.43
N GLU A 98 -16.27 -5.67 1.44
CA GLU A 98 -16.67 -4.95 2.64
C GLU A 98 -18.12 -5.30 2.99
N ILE A 99 -18.34 -5.51 4.29
CA ILE A 99 -19.64 -5.78 4.91
C ILE A 99 -19.89 -4.75 6.03
N GLU A 100 -20.98 -4.92 6.78
CA GLU A 100 -21.36 -4.00 7.84
C GLU A 100 -20.26 -3.78 8.89
N HIS A 101 -20.28 -2.61 9.53
CA HIS A 101 -19.35 -2.23 10.59
C HIS A 101 -17.88 -2.22 10.15
N SER A 102 -17.57 -1.79 8.92
CA SER A 102 -16.18 -1.71 8.40
C SER A 102 -15.44 -3.04 8.52
N GLN A 103 -16.12 -4.15 8.25
CA GLN A 103 -15.49 -5.46 8.16
C GLN A 103 -15.25 -5.83 6.70
N VAL A 104 -14.22 -6.62 6.44
CA VAL A 104 -13.89 -7.13 5.11
C VAL A 104 -13.92 -8.64 5.17
N LEU A 105 -14.78 -9.25 4.37
CA LEU A 105 -14.76 -10.66 4.07
C LEU A 105 -13.81 -10.91 2.90
N LEU A 106 -12.80 -11.73 3.14
CA LEU A 106 -11.87 -12.24 2.14
C LEU A 106 -12.25 -13.69 1.82
N THR A 107 -12.53 -13.98 0.55
CA THR A 107 -12.85 -15.33 0.09
C THR A 107 -11.82 -15.78 -0.93
N SER A 108 -11.27 -16.99 -0.76
CA SER A 108 -10.33 -17.59 -1.72
C SER A 108 -10.51 -19.11 -1.71
N GLY A 109 -11.03 -19.64 -2.81
CA GLY A 109 -11.45 -21.04 -2.90
C GLY A 109 -12.51 -21.39 -1.85
N LYS A 110 -12.17 -22.27 -0.92
CA LYS A 110 -13.05 -22.69 0.21
C LYS A 110 -12.74 -21.96 1.53
N SER A 111 -11.79 -21.01 1.52
CA SER A 111 -11.39 -20.28 2.71
C SER A 111 -12.10 -18.93 2.76
N GLU A 112 -12.66 -18.62 3.92
CA GLU A 112 -13.26 -17.33 4.22
C GLU A 112 -12.66 -16.77 5.52
N ILE A 113 -12.23 -15.50 5.46
CA ILE A 113 -11.61 -14.81 6.60
C ILE A 113 -12.21 -13.41 6.70
N THR A 114 -12.73 -13.06 7.86
CA THR A 114 -13.24 -11.70 8.13
C THR A 114 -12.22 -10.89 8.90
N LEU A 115 -11.91 -9.69 8.40
CA LEU A 115 -11.02 -8.72 9.03
C LEU A 115 -11.82 -7.51 9.48
N LYS A 116 -11.44 -6.94 10.63
CA LYS A 116 -11.97 -5.64 11.06
C LYS A 116 -11.10 -4.53 10.49
N GLY A 117 -11.70 -3.66 9.69
CA GLY A 117 -11.10 -2.43 9.21
C GLY A 117 -11.42 -1.23 10.10
N LYS A 118 -10.88 -0.09 9.69
CA LYS A 118 -11.09 1.22 10.31
C LYS A 118 -11.51 2.23 9.25
N ASP A 119 -12.11 3.32 9.72
CA ASP A 119 -12.52 4.44 8.89
C ASP A 119 -11.32 5.19 8.31
N VAL A 120 -11.39 5.52 7.02
CA VAL A 120 -10.35 6.24 6.28
C VAL A 120 -10.20 7.70 6.71
N GLU A 121 -11.22 8.30 7.32
CA GLU A 121 -11.14 9.69 7.83
C GLU A 121 -10.04 9.85 8.90
N GLN A 122 -9.64 8.76 9.55
CA GLN A 122 -8.56 8.75 10.54
C GLN A 122 -7.16 8.81 9.90
N TYR A 123 -7.04 8.49 8.60
CA TYR A 123 -5.75 8.46 7.92
C TYR A 123 -5.32 9.88 7.53
N PRO A 124 -4.06 10.29 7.82
CA PRO A 124 -3.60 11.62 7.45
C PRO A 124 -3.59 11.78 5.94
N ARG A 125 -4.01 12.96 5.46
CA ARG A 125 -3.88 13.32 4.05
C ARG A 125 -2.41 13.50 3.71
N LEU A 126 -2.00 12.91 2.59
CA LEU A 126 -0.68 13.18 2.04
C LEU A 126 -0.61 14.60 1.49
N GLN A 127 0.55 15.23 1.61
CA GLN A 127 0.78 16.53 1.00
C GLN A 127 0.95 16.37 -0.50
N GLU A 128 0.19 17.14 -1.27
CA GLU A 128 0.32 17.19 -2.71
C GLU A 128 1.54 18.04 -3.10
N VAL A 129 2.36 17.53 -4.01
CA VAL A 129 3.50 18.25 -4.56
C VAL A 129 3.18 18.64 -6.00
N ALA A 130 3.27 19.92 -6.32
CA ALA A 130 3.02 20.42 -7.66
C ALA A 130 3.96 19.76 -8.69
N THR A 131 3.39 19.15 -9.72
CA THR A 131 4.13 18.35 -10.73
C THR A 131 4.43 19.14 -12.02
N SER A 132 4.54 20.46 -11.94
CA SER A 132 4.55 21.31 -13.14
C SER A 132 5.79 21.16 -14.02
N ASN A 133 6.95 20.79 -13.46
CA ASN A 133 8.21 20.61 -14.19
C ASN A 133 8.99 19.41 -13.64
N PRO A 134 8.67 18.17 -14.07
CA PRO A 134 9.35 16.99 -13.55
C PRO A 134 10.78 16.89 -14.07
N LEU A 135 11.69 16.49 -13.18
CA LEU A 135 13.04 16.07 -13.57
C LEU A 135 13.02 14.56 -13.84
N VAL A 136 13.39 14.17 -15.06
CA VAL A 136 13.29 12.78 -15.52
C VAL A 136 14.67 12.12 -15.57
N PHE A 137 14.78 10.94 -14.95
CA PHE A 137 15.99 10.12 -14.96
C PHE A 137 15.66 8.67 -15.28
N GLU A 138 16.62 7.95 -15.88
CA GLU A 138 16.55 6.50 -15.92
C GLU A 138 16.61 5.92 -14.50
N THR A 139 15.66 5.04 -14.16
CA THR A 139 15.60 4.41 -12.83
C THR A 139 16.89 3.68 -12.47
N LYS A 140 17.57 3.07 -13.46
CA LYS A 140 18.85 2.39 -13.26
C LYS A 140 19.93 3.37 -12.81
N VAL A 141 20.02 4.53 -13.46
CA VAL A 141 20.98 5.59 -13.12
C VAL A 141 20.74 6.10 -11.71
N LEU A 142 19.48 6.41 -11.35
CA LEU A 142 19.15 6.86 -10.00
C LEU A 142 19.52 5.81 -8.93
N LYS A 143 19.25 4.53 -9.20
CA LYS A 143 19.63 3.42 -8.30
C LYS A 143 21.15 3.33 -8.12
N THR A 144 21.92 3.49 -9.19
CA THR A 144 23.39 3.50 -9.13
C THR A 144 23.89 4.68 -8.29
N LEU A 145 23.38 5.89 -8.52
CA LEU A 145 23.76 7.08 -7.74
C LEU A 145 23.50 6.87 -6.25
N ILE A 146 22.32 6.36 -5.87
CA ILE A 146 21.98 6.07 -4.47
C ILE A 146 22.95 5.03 -3.89
N ALA A 147 23.24 3.95 -4.62
CA ALA A 147 24.12 2.89 -4.15
C ALA A 147 25.58 3.36 -3.95
N GLU A 148 26.04 4.30 -4.77
CA GLU A 148 27.41 4.84 -4.72
C GLU A 148 27.59 5.96 -3.68
N THR A 149 26.51 6.51 -3.12
CA THR A 149 26.59 7.69 -2.24
C THR A 149 25.94 7.50 -0.86
N ALA A 150 24.84 6.75 -0.76
CA ALA A 150 24.02 6.72 0.46
C ALA A 150 24.75 6.13 1.67
N PHE A 151 25.68 5.20 1.45
CA PHE A 151 26.45 4.59 2.53
C PHE A 151 27.42 5.55 3.22
N ALA A 152 27.74 6.70 2.59
CA ALA A 152 28.66 7.69 3.13
C ALA A 152 27.99 8.69 4.08
N ALA A 153 26.64 8.74 4.11
CA ALA A 153 25.89 9.60 5.00
C ALA A 153 26.09 9.17 6.48
N SER A 154 26.06 10.15 7.38
CA SER A 154 26.14 9.91 8.82
C SER A 154 24.89 9.16 9.31
N THR A 155 25.06 8.22 10.22
CA THR A 155 23.95 7.59 10.96
C THR A 155 23.71 8.26 12.32
N GLN A 156 24.41 9.35 12.63
CA GLN A 156 24.24 10.10 13.88
C GLN A 156 23.14 11.15 13.74
N GLU A 157 22.04 10.93 14.44
CA GLU A 157 20.90 11.86 14.51
C GLU A 157 21.23 13.20 15.21
N SER A 158 22.40 13.32 15.86
CA SER A 158 22.87 14.57 16.47
C SER A 158 23.17 15.68 15.45
N ARG A 159 23.38 15.31 14.18
CA ARG A 159 23.59 16.24 13.05
C ARG A 159 22.72 15.83 11.85
N PRO A 160 21.40 16.12 11.87
CA PRO A 160 20.46 15.65 10.85
C PRO A 160 20.82 16.06 9.41
N ILE A 161 21.50 17.20 9.22
CA ILE A 161 21.93 17.64 7.89
C ILE A 161 22.91 16.67 7.22
N LEU A 162 23.59 15.80 7.98
CA LEU A 162 24.55 14.83 7.47
C LEU A 162 23.93 13.45 7.23
N THR A 163 22.64 13.24 7.52
CA THR A 163 21.96 11.94 7.38
C THR A 163 21.31 11.75 6.01
N GLY A 164 21.27 12.79 5.17
CA GLY A 164 20.76 12.76 3.81
C GLY A 164 21.85 12.90 2.73
N ILE A 165 21.42 12.83 1.47
CA ILE A 165 22.20 13.15 0.25
C ILE A 165 21.56 14.37 -0.41
#